data_AF-A0A7S0Q1X4-F1
#
_entry.id   AF-A0A7S0Q1X4-F1
#
_cell.length_a   1.000
_cell.length_b   1.000
_cell.length_c   1.000
_cell.angle_alpha   90.00
_cell.angle_beta   90.00
_cell.angle_gamma   90.00
#
_symmetry.space_group_name_H-M   'P 1'
#
loop_
_entity.id
_entity.type
_entity.pdbx_description
1 polymer ?
#
loop_
_entity_poly.entity_id
_entity_poly.type
_entity_poly.pdbx_seq_one_letter_code
_entity_poly.pdbx_strand_id
1 'polypeptide(L)'
;AGATGKLGLFMESFVQHFDTPSGSGDFSDARLNERNRRGEGCRCAPLHSGHMHVPDWRNSVLARLVNGSESLVLPLAHLLRPLHDLHSTRKQCTHSLTGKGRDCLHFCAHPLVAQIFTDGLFRRIVNWAG
;
A
#
# COMPACT_ATOMS: atom_id res chain seq x y z
N ALA A 1 -23.42 -10.49 -24.37
CA ALA A 1 -22.72 -11.78 -24.22
C ALA A 1 -22.26 -11.86 -22.78
N GLY A 2 -22.80 -12.80 -22.00
CA GLY A 2 -22.50 -12.90 -20.56
C GLY A 2 -21.07 -13.35 -20.35
N ALA A 3 -20.34 -12.69 -19.45
CA ALA A 3 -19.03 -13.12 -19.00
C ALA A 3 -19.17 -14.50 -18.34
N THR A 4 -18.83 -15.56 -19.07
CA THR A 4 -18.69 -16.93 -18.53
C THR A 4 -17.30 -17.16 -17.95
N GLY A 5 -16.47 -16.13 -17.84
CA GLY A 5 -15.11 -16.18 -17.34
C GLY A 5 -15.00 -15.98 -15.83
N LYS A 6 -13.92 -16.52 -15.26
CA LYS A 6 -13.51 -16.24 -13.88
C LYS A 6 -13.02 -14.80 -13.81
N LEU A 7 -13.53 -14.01 -12.87
CA LEU A 7 -13.03 -12.66 -12.62
C LEU A 7 -11.60 -12.72 -12.07
N GLY A 8 -10.66 -12.11 -12.80
CA GLY A 8 -9.30 -11.91 -12.32
C GLY A 8 -9.24 -10.75 -11.33
N LEU A 9 -8.57 -10.93 -10.19
CA LEU A 9 -8.35 -9.87 -9.21
C LEU A 9 -6.86 -9.66 -9.00
N PHE A 10 -6.42 -8.43 -9.23
CA PHE A 10 -5.06 -8.00 -8.94
C PHE A 10 -5.09 -6.92 -7.89
N MET A 11 -4.11 -6.92 -7.00
CA MET A 11 -3.93 -5.84 -6.03
C MET A 11 -2.91 -4.86 -6.54
N GLU A 12 -3.12 -3.57 -6.29
CA GLU A 12 -2.05 -2.59 -6.36
C GLU A 12 -0.85 -3.02 -5.50
N SER A 13 0.32 -2.48 -5.82
CA SER A 13 1.51 -2.66 -5.00
C SER A 13 1.23 -2.20 -3.56
N PHE A 14 1.52 -3.07 -2.59
CA PHE A 14 1.31 -2.76 -1.18
C PHE A 14 1.95 -1.42 -0.80
N VAL A 15 1.22 -0.65 0.01
CA VAL A 15 1.71 0.64 0.46
C VAL A 15 2.96 0.44 1.30
N GLN A 16 3.91 1.31 1.02
CA GLN A 16 5.09 1.52 1.81
C GLN A 16 4.98 2.94 2.38
N HIS A 17 5.21 3.08 3.67
CA HIS A 17 5.07 4.35 4.40
C HIS A 17 6.41 4.86 4.90
N PHE A 18 7.37 4.89 3.98
CA PHE A 18 8.66 5.47 4.26
C PHE A 18 8.65 7.00 4.18
N ASP A 19 9.47 7.65 5.00
CA ASP A 19 9.73 9.09 4.90
C ASP A 19 10.64 9.36 3.68
N THR A 20 10.05 9.73 2.54
CA THR A 20 10.78 10.16 1.33
C THR A 20 10.68 11.67 1.12
N PRO A 21 11.74 12.33 0.61
CA PRO A 21 11.68 13.74 0.22
C PRO A 21 10.60 14.04 -0.84
N SER A 22 10.25 13.04 -1.63
CA SER A 22 9.21 13.12 -2.66
C SER A 22 7.79 12.85 -2.13
N GLY A 23 7.64 12.38 -0.89
CA GLY A 23 6.37 11.91 -0.35
C GLY A 23 5.84 10.61 -0.98
N SER A 24 6.60 9.98 -1.87
CA SER A 24 6.22 8.73 -2.54
C SER A 24 6.05 7.53 -1.59
N GLY A 25 6.75 7.55 -0.45
CA GLY A 25 6.86 6.41 0.45
C GLY A 25 7.50 5.17 -0.17
N ASP A 26 8.19 5.27 -1.31
CA ASP A 26 8.72 4.11 -2.05
C ASP A 26 10.15 3.73 -1.63
N PHE A 27 10.38 2.45 -1.34
CA PHE A 27 11.69 1.89 -1.01
C PHE A 27 12.72 2.05 -2.13
N SER A 28 12.27 2.19 -3.38
CA SER A 28 13.17 2.39 -4.52
C SER A 28 13.85 3.77 -4.51
N ASP A 29 13.40 4.71 -3.67
CA ASP A 29 14.04 6.03 -3.51
C ASP A 29 15.46 5.87 -2.95
N ALA A 30 16.45 6.26 -3.74
CA ALA A 30 17.87 6.12 -3.42
C ALA A 30 18.27 6.78 -2.10
N ARG A 31 17.58 7.87 -1.69
CA ARG A 31 17.88 8.58 -0.43
C ARG A 31 17.39 7.83 0.81
N LEU A 32 16.35 7.02 0.64
CA LEU A 32 15.81 6.13 1.66
C LEU A 32 16.77 4.99 1.96
N ASN A 33 17.38 4.43 0.92
CA ASN A 33 18.41 3.38 1.04
C ASN A 33 19.56 3.81 1.94
N GLU A 34 19.95 5.09 1.94
CA GLU A 34 21.04 5.59 2.78
C GLU A 34 20.66 5.77 4.26
N ARG A 35 19.46 6.26 4.58
CA ARG A 35 18.96 6.34 5.97
C ARG A 35 18.65 4.95 6.54
N ASN A 36 18.09 4.06 5.72
CA ASN A 36 17.88 2.66 6.09
C ASN A 36 19.21 1.92 6.33
N ARG A 37 20.23 2.14 5.48
CA ARG A 37 21.60 1.60 5.68
C ARG A 37 22.24 2.07 7.00
N ARG A 38 21.91 3.29 7.44
CA ARG A 38 22.36 3.85 8.74
C ARG A 38 21.60 3.31 9.94
N GLY A 39 20.58 2.47 9.73
CA GLY A 39 19.78 1.92 10.82
C GLY A 39 18.90 2.95 11.53
N GLU A 40 18.63 4.10 10.88
CA GLU A 40 17.82 5.19 11.46
C GLU A 40 16.34 4.83 11.60
N GLY A 41 15.94 3.67 11.06
CA GLY A 41 14.58 3.14 11.11
C GLY A 41 13.63 3.96 10.25
N CYS A 42 12.60 3.30 9.72
CA CYS A 42 11.53 4.03 9.07
C CYS A 42 10.69 4.82 10.11
N ARG A 43 10.24 6.02 9.74
CA ARG A 43 9.32 6.84 10.54
C ARG A 43 7.98 6.95 9.82
N CYS A 44 6.96 6.24 10.32
CA CYS A 44 5.58 6.54 9.98
C CYS A 44 5.22 7.90 10.58
N ALA A 45 5.04 8.91 9.75
CA ALA A 45 4.56 10.23 10.14
C ALA A 45 3.21 10.51 9.47
N PRO A 46 2.29 11.20 10.15
CA PRO A 46 1.08 11.75 9.55
C PRO A 46 1.33 12.40 8.21
N LEU A 47 0.57 11.94 7.20
CA LEU A 47 0.43 12.69 5.97
C LEU A 47 -0.13 14.07 6.35
N HIS A 48 0.65 15.12 6.15
CA HIS A 48 0.21 16.49 6.39
C HIS A 48 -0.86 16.88 5.37
N SER A 49 -1.65 17.92 5.68
CA SER A 49 -2.78 18.38 4.84
C SER A 49 -2.41 18.81 3.41
N GLY A 50 -1.12 18.99 3.11
CA GLY A 50 -0.58 19.29 1.78
C GLY A 50 0.11 18.11 1.10
N HIS A 51 -0.03 16.89 1.64
CA HIS A 51 0.60 15.71 1.07
C HIS A 51 -0.01 15.39 -0.30
N MET A 52 0.79 15.52 -1.36
CA MET A 52 0.39 15.10 -2.69
C MET A 52 0.69 13.62 -2.87
N HIS A 53 -0.36 12.83 -3.09
CA HIS A 53 -0.23 11.42 -3.40
C HIS A 53 0.49 11.24 -4.73
N VAL A 54 1.74 10.76 -4.69
CA VAL A 54 2.45 10.33 -5.89
C VAL A 54 2.02 8.91 -6.24
N PRO A 55 1.44 8.66 -7.42
CA PRO A 55 1.07 7.32 -7.85
C PRO A 55 2.30 6.41 -7.93
N ASP A 56 2.15 5.17 -7.45
CA ASP A 56 3.17 4.15 -7.64
C ASP A 56 3.24 3.74 -9.12
N TRP A 57 4.41 3.88 -9.74
CA TRP A 57 4.58 3.55 -11.15
C TRP A 57 4.27 2.07 -11.45
N ARG A 58 4.44 1.17 -10.47
CA ARG A 58 4.09 -0.26 -10.61
C ARG A 58 2.61 -0.45 -10.88
N ASN A 59 1.75 0.39 -10.29
CA ASN A 59 0.31 0.36 -10.53
C ASN A 59 -0.03 0.77 -11.97
N SER A 60 0.75 1.66 -12.59
CA SER A 60 0.58 2.00 -14.02
C SER A 60 0.96 0.85 -14.96
N VAL A 61 1.94 0.02 -14.56
CA VAL A 61 2.32 -1.18 -15.30
C VAL A 61 1.21 -2.23 -15.15
N LEU A 62 0.74 -2.46 -13.92
CA LEU A 62 -0.36 -3.37 -13.65
C LEU A 62 -1.63 -2.98 -14.42
N ALA A 63 -2.02 -1.69 -14.38
CA ALA A 63 -3.17 -1.18 -15.12
C ALA A 63 -3.07 -1.43 -16.63
N ARG A 64 -1.87 -1.31 -17.21
CA ARG A 64 -1.63 -1.64 -18.63
C ARG A 64 -1.75 -3.14 -18.90
N LEU A 65 -1.29 -3.99 -17.99
CA LEU A 65 -1.35 -5.45 -18.13
C LEU A 65 -2.78 -5.99 -18.03
N VAL A 66 -3.65 -5.35 -17.24
CA VAL A 66 -5.05 -5.77 -17.08
C VAL A 66 -6.00 -5.08 -18.05
N ASN A 67 -5.53 -4.07 -18.80
CA ASN A 67 -6.39 -3.31 -19.70
C ASN A 67 -6.94 -4.22 -20.81
N GLY A 68 -8.27 -4.26 -20.97
CA GLY A 68 -8.94 -5.11 -21.95
C GLY A 68 -9.09 -6.58 -21.55
N SER A 69 -8.77 -6.96 -20.31
CA SER A 69 -9.07 -8.30 -19.77
C SER A 69 -10.29 -8.28 -18.84
N GLU A 70 -10.85 -9.44 -18.53
CA GLU A 70 -11.87 -9.61 -17.47
C GLU A 70 -11.24 -9.57 -16.06
N SER A 71 -10.33 -8.63 -15.83
CA SER A 71 -9.64 -8.48 -14.54
C SER A 71 -9.84 -7.09 -13.96
N LEU A 72 -9.86 -7.02 -12.63
CA LEU A 72 -9.95 -5.76 -11.88
C LEU A 72 -8.70 -5.54 -11.06
N VAL A 73 -8.31 -4.27 -10.94
CA VAL A 73 -7.28 -3.83 -9.98
C VAL A 73 -7.96 -3.28 -8.75
N LEU A 74 -7.64 -3.86 -7.59
CA LEU A 74 -8.12 -3.42 -6.29
C LEU A 74 -7.28 -2.22 -5.82
N PRO A 75 -7.90 -1.05 -5.55
CA PRO A 75 -7.21 0.21 -5.25
C PRO A 75 -6.70 0.27 -3.79
N LEU A 76 -6.14 -0.82 -3.30
CA LEU A 76 -5.79 -0.97 -1.89
C LEU A 76 -4.64 -0.07 -1.49
N ALA A 77 -3.71 0.23 -2.40
CA ALA A 77 -2.60 1.10 -2.09
C ALA A 77 -3.09 2.52 -1.82
N HIS A 78 -3.99 3.00 -2.68
CA HIS A 78 -4.61 4.31 -2.50
C HIS A 78 -5.37 4.42 -1.17
N LEU A 79 -6.14 3.38 -0.80
CA LEU A 79 -6.96 3.38 0.41
C LEU A 79 -6.14 3.25 1.71
N LEU A 80 -5.03 2.50 1.69
CA LEU A 80 -4.19 2.27 2.87
C LEU A 80 -3.16 3.40 3.09
N ARG A 81 -2.87 4.20 2.06
CA ARG A 81 -1.88 5.29 2.15
C ARG A 81 -2.18 6.33 3.25
N PRO A 82 -3.41 6.81 3.46
CA PRO A 82 -3.69 7.70 4.59
C PRO A 82 -3.49 7.04 5.97
N LEU A 83 -3.50 5.70 6.06
CA LEU A 83 -3.46 4.94 7.31
C LEU A 83 -2.04 4.52 7.76
N HIS A 84 -1.07 5.38 7.47
CA HIS A 84 0.33 5.22 7.85
C HIS A 84 0.53 4.99 9.38
N ASP A 85 -0.38 5.50 10.21
CA ASP A 85 -0.38 5.40 11.67
C ASP A 85 -0.81 4.01 12.18
N LEU A 86 -1.40 3.18 11.31
CA LEU A 86 -1.77 1.81 11.63
C LEU A 86 -0.58 0.83 11.56
N HIS A 87 0.57 1.27 11.08
CA HIS A 87 1.84 0.55 11.22
C HIS A 87 2.32 0.57 12.67
N SER A 88 1.78 -0.34 13.48
CA SER A 88 2.16 -0.64 14.86
C SER A 88 2.53 0.58 15.72
N THR A 89 1.52 1.23 16.28
CA THR A 89 1.67 2.11 17.47
C THR A 89 2.03 1.33 18.75
N ARG A 90 2.36 0.04 18.66
CA ARG A 90 2.76 -0.78 19.81
C ARG A 90 4.11 -1.45 19.58
N LYS A 91 5.01 -1.18 20.53
CA LYS A 91 6.38 -1.66 20.76
C LYS A 91 6.66 -3.18 20.61
N GLN A 92 5.77 -4.00 20.05
CA GLN A 92 5.81 -5.46 20.20
C GLN A 92 6.05 -6.26 18.91
N CYS A 93 6.06 -5.64 17.73
CA CYS A 93 6.54 -6.30 16.51
C CYS A 93 7.94 -5.78 16.16
N THR A 94 8.89 -5.93 17.10
CA THR A 94 10.32 -5.81 16.80
C THR A 94 10.77 -7.02 15.99
N HIS A 95 10.38 -7.07 14.71
CA HIS A 95 11.03 -7.91 13.71
C HIS A 95 11.97 -7.11 12.82
N SER A 96 12.46 -5.95 13.29
CA SER A 96 13.73 -5.43 12.77
C SER A 96 14.85 -6.24 13.44
N LEU A 97 15.58 -7.01 12.65
CA LEU A 97 16.79 -7.78 13.02
C LEU A 97 17.93 -6.92 13.63
N THR A 98 17.68 -5.64 13.94
CA THR A 98 18.68 -4.69 14.48
C THR A 98 18.18 -3.86 15.67
N GLY A 99 17.00 -4.16 16.24
CA GLY A 99 16.53 -3.55 17.50
C GLY A 99 16.28 -2.04 17.47
N LYS A 100 16.26 -1.39 16.29
CA LYS A 100 16.09 0.08 16.15
C LYS A 100 15.12 0.54 15.06
N GLY A 101 14.50 -0.38 14.30
CA GLY A 101 13.59 -0.03 13.21
C GLY A 101 12.11 -0.24 13.53
N ARG A 102 11.23 0.67 13.08
CA ARG A 102 9.79 0.40 12.95
C ARG A 102 9.52 -0.36 11.66
N ASP A 103 8.53 -1.25 11.69
CA ASP A 103 7.97 -1.87 10.49
C ASP A 103 7.01 -0.87 9.81
N CYS A 104 7.30 -0.50 8.57
CA CYS A 104 6.49 0.42 7.75
C CYS A 104 5.95 -0.25 6.49
N LEU A 105 5.95 -1.59 6.46
CA LEU A 105 5.53 -2.41 5.33
C LEU A 105 4.33 -3.25 5.73
N HIS A 106 4.36 -3.83 6.93
CA HIS A 106 3.28 -4.69 7.40
C HIS A 106 2.33 -3.93 8.30
N PHE A 107 1.04 -4.13 8.06
CA PHE A 107 0.01 -3.78 9.01
C PHE A 107 -0.16 -4.94 9.98
N CYS A 108 -0.28 -4.65 11.28
CA CYS A 108 -0.86 -5.63 12.20
C CYS A 108 -2.29 -5.97 11.72
N ALA A 109 -2.89 -7.05 12.22
CA ALA A 109 -4.29 -7.41 11.96
C ALA A 109 -5.26 -6.38 12.56
N HIS A 110 -5.25 -5.16 12.02
CA HIS A 110 -6.01 -4.02 12.48
C HIS A 110 -7.39 -4.06 11.81
N PRO A 111 -8.50 -3.94 12.57
CA PRO A 111 -9.85 -4.04 12.01
C PRO A 111 -10.12 -3.08 10.85
N LEU A 112 -9.58 -1.85 10.90
CA LEU A 112 -9.71 -0.88 9.80
C LEU A 112 -9.03 -1.34 8.49
N VAL A 113 -7.90 -2.04 8.59
CA VAL A 113 -7.22 -2.60 7.42
C VAL A 113 -8.10 -3.69 6.81
N ALA A 114 -8.65 -4.59 7.63
CA ALA A 114 -9.58 -5.61 7.16
C ALA A 114 -10.81 -4.99 6.46
N GLN A 115 -11.40 -3.94 7.04
CA GLN A 115 -12.54 -3.22 6.43
C GLN A 115 -12.20 -2.62 5.07
N ILE A 116 -10.99 -2.06 4.89
CA ILE A 116 -10.55 -1.51 3.60
C ILE A 116 -10.35 -2.59 2.55
N PHE A 117 -9.77 -3.73 2.94
CA PHE A 117 -9.64 -4.87 2.03
C PHE A 117 -11.01 -5.38 1.59
N THR A 118 -11.96 -5.47 2.53
CA THR A 118 -13.35 -5.84 2.25
C THR A 118 -14.02 -4.81 1.34
N ASP A 119 -14.00 -3.51 1.66
CA ASP A 119 -14.65 -2.47 0.83
C ASP A 119 -14.03 -2.40 -0.58
N GLY A 120 -12.70 -2.39 -0.67
CA GLY A 120 -11.97 -2.35 -1.93
C GLY A 120 -12.28 -3.56 -2.82
N LEU A 121 -12.47 -4.75 -2.23
CA LEU A 121 -12.87 -5.97 -2.94
C LEU A 121 -14.35 -5.94 -3.35
N PHE A 122 -15.26 -5.80 -2.37
CA PHE A 122 -16.69 -5.93 -2.62
C PHE A 122 -17.23 -4.84 -3.53
N ARG A 123 -16.80 -3.58 -3.35
CA ARG A 123 -17.23 -2.48 -4.22
C ARG A 123 -16.84 -2.72 -5.68
N ARG A 124 -15.67 -3.33 -5.92
CA ARG A 124 -15.20 -3.66 -7.27
C ARG A 124 -15.97 -4.82 -7.89
N ILE A 125 -16.22 -5.87 -7.11
CA ILE A 125 -17.02 -7.02 -7.59
C ILE A 125 -18.45 -6.59 -7.91
N VAL A 126 -19.09 -5.84 -7.02
CA VAL A 126 -20.47 -5.35 -7.22
C VAL A 126 -20.56 -4.49 -8.48
N ASN A 127 -19.63 -3.55 -8.67
CA ASN A 127 -19.62 -2.69 -9.87
C ASN A 127 -19.28 -3.43 -11.17
N TRP A 128 -18.65 -4.60 -11.09
CA TRP A 128 -18.38 -5.43 -12.27
C TRP A 128 -19.56 -6.34 -12.62
N ALA A 129 -20.31 -6.80 -11.60
CA ALA A 129 -21.44 -7.70 -11.77
C ALA A 129 -22.75 -6.99 -12.17
N GLY A 130 -22.87 -5.68 -11.87
CA GLY A 130 -24.01 -4.83 -12.24
C GLY A 130 -23.78 -4.10 -13.54
#